data_AF-A0A954C032-F1
#
_entry.id   AF-A0A954C032-F1
#
_cell.length_a   1.000
_cell.length_b   1.000
_cell.length_c   1.000
_cell.angle_alpha   90.00
_cell.angle_beta   90.00
_cell.angle_gamma   90.00
#
_symmetry.space_group_name_H-M   'P 1'
#
loop_
_entity.id
_entity.type
_entity.pdbx_description
1 polymer ?
#
loop_
_entity_poly.entity_id
_entity_poly.type
_entity_poly.pdbx_seq_one_letter_code
_entity_poly.pdbx_strand_id
1 'polypeptide(L)' 'MTEEQFWKLIEESRRGATTDVDAQGEQLLTVLSKLNDDDLIEYDRRLTELQFKAYSWDLWLAAMLLNAR' A
#
# COMPACT_ATOMS: atom_id res chain seq x y z
N MET A 1 3.63 11.94 6.59
CA MET A 1 4.03 11.72 5.18
C MET A 1 3.08 12.25 4.09
N THR A 2 3.68 12.71 2.98
CA THR A 2 3.02 13.04 1.70
C THR A 2 2.70 11.78 0.87
N GLU A 3 1.97 11.94 -0.23
CA GLU A 3 1.64 10.83 -1.14
C GLU A 3 2.89 10.25 -1.80
N GLU A 4 3.79 11.11 -2.24
CA GLU A 4 5.07 10.71 -2.81
C GLU A 4 5.92 9.92 -1.81
N GLN A 5 5.98 10.39 -0.56
CA GLN A 5 6.70 9.69 0.51
C GLN A 5 6.10 8.31 0.79
N PHE A 6 4.77 8.18 0.80
CA PHE A 6 4.08 6.91 0.96
C PHE A 6 4.48 5.93 -0.14
N TRP A 7 4.36 6.33 -1.42
CA TRP A 7 4.66 5.46 -2.55
C TRP A 7 6.13 5.06 -2.61
N LYS A 8 7.04 5.97 -2.24
CA LYS A 8 8.47 5.66 -2.13
C LYS A 8 8.74 4.57 -1.09
N LEU A 9 8.03 4.61 0.04
CA LEU A 9 8.13 3.60 1.11
C LEU A 9 7.66 2.22 0.62
N ILE A 10 6.54 2.19 -0.10
CA ILE A 10 6.03 0.97 -0.74
C ILE A 10 7.01 0.45 -1.79
N GLU A 11 7.60 1.32 -2.61
CA GLU A 11 8.60 0.92 -3.61
C GLU A 11 9.87 0.38 -2.97
N GLU A 12 10.36 1.01 -1.89
CA GLU A 12 11.52 0.55 -1.13
C GLU A 12 11.29 -0.83 -0.54
N SER A 13 10.09 -1.11 0.00
CA SER A 13 9.73 -2.45 0.50
C SER A 13 9.68 -3.53 -0.58
N ARG A 14 9.58 -3.16 -1.86
CA ARG A 14 9.48 -4.10 -2.99
C ARG A 14 10.85 -4.46 -3.57
N ARG A 15 11.91 -3.70 -3.26
CA ARG A 15 13.23 -3.91 -3.86
C ARG A 15 13.83 -5.24 -3.40
N GLY A 16 13.85 -6.22 -4.29
CA GLY A 16 14.36 -7.57 -4.01
C GLY A 16 13.29 -8.57 -3.57
N ALA A 17 12.03 -8.16 -3.44
CA ALA A 17 10.87 -8.99 -3.10
C ALA A 17 9.78 -8.95 -4.20
N THR A 18 10.15 -8.68 -5.46
CA THR A 18 9.23 -8.31 -6.55
C THR A 18 8.12 -9.34 -6.84
N THR A 19 8.32 -10.60 -6.44
CA THR A 19 7.39 -11.73 -6.62
C THR A 19 6.96 -12.40 -5.32
N ASP A 20 7.52 -11.97 -4.18
CA ASP A 20 7.30 -12.60 -2.87
C ASP A 20 6.64 -11.56 -1.95
N VAL A 21 5.33 -11.71 -1.79
CA VAL A 21 4.49 -10.77 -1.03
C VAL A 21 4.80 -10.86 0.46
N ASP A 22 5.13 -12.05 0.97
CA ASP A 22 5.47 -12.25 2.38
C ASP A 22 6.82 -11.57 2.68
N ALA A 23 7.82 -11.75 1.81
CA ALA A 23 9.10 -11.07 1.91
C ALA A 23 8.97 -9.54 1.79
N GLN A 24 8.09 -9.04 0.92
CA GLN A 24 7.78 -7.61 0.86
C GLN A 24 7.17 -7.11 2.17
N GLY A 25 6.27 -7.88 2.79
CA GLY A 25 5.66 -7.56 4.07
C GLY A 25 6.69 -7.40 5.20
N GLU A 26 7.63 -8.33 5.31
CA GLU A 26 8.73 -8.26 6.28
C GLU A 26 9.63 -7.04 6.05
N GLN A 27 9.94 -6.74 4.78
CA GLN A 27 10.72 -5.55 4.41
C GLN A 27 9.98 -4.27 4.75
N LEU A 28 8.68 -4.20 4.48
CA LEU A 28 7.83 -3.06 4.82
C LEU A 28 7.81 -2.81 6.33
N LEU A 29 7.63 -3.85 7.15
CA LEU A 29 7.71 -3.75 8.60
C LEU A 29 9.07 -3.18 9.06
N THR A 30 10.15 -3.63 8.42
CA THR A 30 11.50 -3.13 8.70
C THR A 30 11.63 -1.63 8.39
N VAL A 31 11.06 -1.15 7.29
CA VAL A 31 11.10 0.30 6.97
C VAL A 31 10.21 1.09 7.91
N LEU A 32 8.99 0.62 8.19
CA LEU A 32 8.05 1.28 9.10
C LEU A 32 8.61 1.40 10.53
N SER A 33 9.37 0.42 11.00
CA SER A 33 10.01 0.44 12.33
C SER A 33 11.01 1.59 12.55
N LYS A 34 11.45 2.25 11.46
CA LYS A 34 12.41 3.37 11.49
C LYS A 34 11.73 4.73 11.44
N LEU A 35 10.42 4.77 11.24
CA LEU A 35 9.66 6.02 11.25
C LEU A 35 9.47 6.53 12.68
N ASN A 36 9.26 7.84 12.80
CA ASN A 36 8.72 8.42 14.02
C ASN A 36 7.20 8.16 14.11
N ASP A 37 6.62 8.39 15.28
CA ASP A 37 5.21 8.14 15.56
C ASP A 37 4.26 8.92 14.61
N ASP A 38 4.55 10.20 14.36
CA ASP A 38 3.72 11.05 13.48
C ASP A 38 3.69 10.52 12.04
N ASP A 39 4.83 10.08 11.52
CA ASP A 39 4.92 9.49 10.19
C ASP A 39 4.25 8.11 10.13
N LEU A 40 4.32 7.31 11.20
CA LEU A 40 3.62 6.03 11.26
C LEU A 40 2.10 6.19 11.27
N ILE A 41 1.58 7.17 12.01
CA ILE A 41 0.14 7.51 12.01
C ILE A 41 -0.30 7.95 10.62
N GLU A 42 0.49 8.80 9.96
CA GLU A 42 0.15 9.30 8.63
C GLU A 42 0.27 8.23 7.54
N TYR A 43 1.15 7.23 7.72
CA TYR A 43 1.17 6.02 6.89
C TYR A 43 -0.15 5.26 6.99
N ASP A 44 -0.60 4.95 8.21
CA ASP A 44 -1.81 4.17 8.46
C ASP A 44 -3.06 4.87 7.91
N ARG A 45 -3.15 6.19 8.12
CA ARG A 45 -4.23 7.03 7.57
C ARG A 45 -4.32 6.90 6.04
N ARG A 46 -3.19 7.00 5.34
CA ARG A 46 -3.14 6.89 3.87
C ARG A 46 -3.44 5.49 3.38
N LEU A 47 -2.88 4.47 4.04
CA LEU A 47 -3.15 3.07 3.69
C LEU A 47 -4.65 2.79 3.78
N THR A 48 -5.28 3.22 4.88
CA THR A 48 -6.71 3.07 5.11
C THR A 48 -7.55 3.78 4.04
N GLU A 49 -7.21 5.03 3.68
CA GLU A 49 -7.89 5.75 2.58
C GLU A 49 -7.77 5.02 1.23
N LEU A 50 -6.59 4.49 0.92
CA LEU A 50 -6.36 3.75 -0.31
C LEU A 50 -7.11 2.42 -0.32
N GLN A 51 -7.19 1.72 0.82
CA GLN A 51 -7.99 0.51 0.97
C GLN A 51 -9.48 0.83 0.73
N PHE A 52 -10.03 1.88 1.33
CA PHE A 52 -11.41 2.29 1.07
C PHE A 52 -11.67 2.58 -0.42
N LYS A 53 -10.73 3.24 -1.11
CA LYS A 53 -10.83 3.50 -2.55
C LYS A 53 -10.73 2.20 -3.37
N ALA A 54 -9.82 1.30 -3.03
CA ALA A 54 -9.62 0.04 -3.72
C ALA A 54 -10.77 -0.96 -3.51
N TYR A 55 -11.43 -0.92 -2.36
CA TYR A 55 -12.63 -1.72 -2.08
C TYR A 55 -13.93 -0.98 -2.35
N SER A 56 -13.88 0.15 -3.07
CA SER A 56 -15.10 0.84 -3.49
C SER A 56 -15.91 -0.04 -4.45
N TRP A 57 -17.23 -0.03 -4.28
CA TRP A 57 -18.17 -0.78 -5.11
C TRP A 57 -18.00 -0.47 -6.60
N ASP A 58 -17.64 0.77 -6.93
CA ASP A 58 -17.39 1.21 -8.31
C ASP A 58 -16.21 0.47 -8.96
N LEU A 59 -15.14 0.19 -8.20
CA LEU A 59 -13.99 -0.54 -8.74
C LEU A 59 -14.31 -2.02 -8.97
N TRP A 60 -15.06 -2.64 -8.06
CA TRP A 60 -15.51 -4.03 -8.22
C TRP A 60 -16.54 -4.19 -9.35
N LEU A 61 -17.47 -3.24 -9.52
CA LEU A 61 -18.38 -3.20 -10.66
C LEU A 61 -17.61 -3.06 -11.98
N ALA A 62 -16.62 -2.17 -12.04
CA ALA A 62 -15.77 -2.01 -13.21
C ALA A 62 -14.99 -3.30 -13.53
N ALA A 63 -14.42 -3.96 -12.53
CA ALA A 63 -13.74 -5.25 -12.71
C ALA A 63 -14.70 -6.35 -13.20
N MET A 64 -15.92 -6.45 -12.68
CA MET A 64 -16.95 -7.39 -13.18
C MET A 64 -17.32 -7.11 -14.64
N LEU A 65 -17.52 -5.84 -15.01
CA LEU A 65 -17.84 -5.42 -16.39
C LEU A 65 -16.72 -5.77 -17.38
N LEU A 66 -15.46 -5.66 -16.95
CA LEU A 66 -14.30 -6.03 -17.77
C LEU A 66 -14.12 -7.55 -17.88
N ASN A 67 -14.45 -8.30 -16.83
CA ASN A 67 -14.33 -9.76 -16.78
C ASN A 67 -15.55 -10.49 -17.37
N ALA A 68 -16.65 -9.78 -17.65
CA ALA A 68 -17.85 -10.31 -18.29
C ALA A 68 -17.77 -10.38 -19.83
N ARG A 69 -16.55 -10.36 -20.41
CA ARG A 69 -16.32 -10.46 -21.86
C ARG A 69 -15.61 -11.75 -22.24
#